data_AF-A0A353HTX5-F1
#
_entry.id   AF-A0A353HTX5-F1
#
_cell.length_a   1.000
_cell.length_b   1.000
_cell.length_c   1.000
_cell.angle_alpha   90.00
_cell.angle_beta   90.00
_cell.angle_gamma   90.00
#
_symmetry.space_group_name_H-M   'P 1'
#
loop_
_entity.id
_entity.type
_entity.pdbx_description
1 polymer ?
#
loop_
_entity_poly.entity_id
_entity_poly.type
_entity_poly.pdbx_seq_one_letter_code
_entity_poly.pdbx_strand_id
1 'polypeptide(L)'
;MGVPLADLARRLRRDERTVRDWLSGRTRVPWWVPELMRLKHMEADLRHRQMGFGALAPRLGVVSADVITLADVKKPQDVGLRLVDTAPVALAGT
;
A
#
# COMPACT_ATOMS: atom_id res chain seq x y z
N MET A 1 7.17 -2.41 -13.91
CA MET A 1 7.72 -3.78 -13.86
C MET A 1 6.63 -4.74 -14.31
N GLY A 2 6.86 -5.50 -15.38
CA GLY A 2 5.91 -6.52 -15.82
C GLY A 2 6.05 -7.79 -14.98
N VAL A 3 4.95 -8.55 -14.83
CA VAL A 3 5.01 -9.89 -14.22
C VAL A 3 5.76 -10.82 -15.20
N PRO A 4 6.81 -11.54 -14.77
CA PRO A 4 7.51 -12.45 -15.66
C PRO A 4 6.59 -13.59 -16.10
N LEU A 5 6.78 -14.08 -17.34
CA LEU A 5 5.89 -15.05 -17.97
C LEU A 5 5.75 -16.35 -17.16
N ALA A 6 6.86 -16.85 -16.60
CA ALA A 6 6.89 -18.05 -15.77
C ALA A 6 6.02 -17.91 -14.52
N ASP A 7 6.06 -16.75 -13.86
CA ASP A 7 5.23 -16.50 -12.67
C ASP A 7 3.75 -16.37 -13.05
N LEU A 8 3.45 -15.73 -14.18
CA LEU A 8 2.09 -15.63 -14.69
C LEU A 8 1.53 -17.02 -15.01
N ALA A 9 2.31 -17.87 -15.68
CA ALA A 9 1.97 -19.25 -16.00
C ALA A 9 1.71 -20.09 -14.74
N ARG A 10 2.57 -19.94 -13.71
CA ARG A 10 2.39 -20.59 -12.41
C ARG A 10 1.13 -20.12 -11.69
N ARG A 11 0.84 -18.81 -11.69
CA ARG A 11 -0.37 -18.23 -11.09
C ARG A 11 -1.65 -18.74 -11.76
N LEU A 12 -1.63 -18.83 -13.09
CA LEU A 12 -2.75 -19.33 -13.89
C LEU A 12 -2.83 -20.86 -13.95
N ARG A 13 -1.84 -21.57 -13.37
CA ARG A 13 -1.68 -23.03 -13.44
C ARG A 13 -1.75 -23.56 -14.87
N ARG A 14 -1.05 -22.90 -15.78
CA ARG A 14 -0.98 -23.25 -17.21
C ARG A 14 0.45 -23.24 -17.70
N ASP A 15 0.66 -23.88 -18.85
CA ASP A 15 1.93 -23.85 -19.57
C ASP A 15 2.30 -22.44 -20.03
N GLU A 16 3.59 -22.12 -19.94
CA GLU A 16 4.13 -20.84 -20.40
C GLU A 16 3.85 -20.61 -21.89
N ARG A 17 3.88 -21.67 -22.69
CA ARG A 17 3.56 -21.61 -24.12
C ARG A 17 2.14 -21.12 -24.36
N THR A 18 1.18 -21.67 -23.62
CA THR A 18 -0.24 -21.29 -23.73
C THR A 18 -0.45 -19.83 -23.32
N VAL A 19 0.19 -19.40 -22.23
CA VAL A 19 0.11 -17.99 -21.79
C VAL A 19 0.78 -17.06 -22.80
N ARG A 20 1.90 -17.48 -23.42
CA ARG A 20 2.54 -16.73 -24.51
C ARG A 20 1.65 -16.61 -25.74
N ASP A 21 0.95 -17.67 -26.11
CA ASP A 21 0.01 -17.67 -27.24
C ASP A 21 -1.18 -16.73 -26.99
N TRP A 22 -1.64 -16.62 -25.74
CA TRP A 22 -2.64 -15.64 -25.32
C TRP A 22 -2.13 -14.20 -25.39
N LEU A 23 -0.94 -13.93 -24.86
CA LEU A 23 -0.36 -12.58 -24.82
C LEU A 23 0.05 -12.07 -26.20
N SER A 24 0.45 -12.97 -27.11
CA SER A 24 0.77 -12.65 -28.50
C SER A 24 -0.45 -12.53 -29.40
N GLY A 25 -1.65 -12.84 -28.89
CA GLY A 25 -2.90 -12.82 -29.66
C GLY A 25 -3.05 -13.97 -30.66
N ARG A 26 -2.16 -14.97 -30.63
CA ARG A 26 -2.25 -16.17 -31.47
C ARG A 26 -3.48 -17.01 -31.12
N THR A 27 -3.86 -17.03 -29.85
CA THR A 27 -5.03 -17.74 -29.34
C THR A 27 -5.88 -16.78 -28.51
N ARG A 28 -7.20 -16.90 -28.59
CA ARG A 28 -8.11 -16.09 -27.76
C ARG A 28 -7.86 -16.32 -26.28
N VAL A 29 -7.78 -15.23 -25.53
CA VAL A 29 -7.71 -15.25 -24.07
C VAL A 29 -9.07 -15.75 -23.52
N PRO A 30 -9.09 -16.79 -22.67
CA PRO A 30 -10.32 -17.19 -22.00
C PRO A 30 -10.86 -16.08 -21.10
N TRP A 31 -12.19 -15.92 -21.06
CA TRP A 31 -12.85 -14.85 -20.30
C TRP A 31 -12.54 -14.85 -18.80
N TRP A 32 -12.23 -16.02 -18.22
CA TRP A 32 -11.92 -16.13 -16.80
C TRP A 32 -10.50 -15.62 -16.47
N VAL A 33 -9.58 -15.52 -17.43
CA VAL A 33 -8.18 -15.13 -17.17
C VAL A 33 -8.09 -13.69 -16.65
N PRO A 34 -8.69 -12.68 -17.32
CA PRO A 34 -8.74 -11.33 -16.79
C PRO A 34 -9.44 -11.24 -15.43
N GLU A 35 -10.56 -11.93 -15.26
CA GLU A 35 -11.34 -11.90 -14.02
C GLU A 35 -10.56 -12.50 -12.84
N LEU A 36 -9.87 -13.62 -13.05
CA LEU A 36 -9.02 -14.23 -12.03
C LEU A 36 -7.87 -13.29 -11.64
N MET A 37 -7.24 -12.64 -12.62
CA MET A 37 -6.17 -11.68 -12.36
C MET A 37 -6.68 -10.45 -11.60
N ARG A 38 -7.88 -9.97 -11.92
CA ARG A 38 -8.54 -8.88 -11.19
C ARG A 38 -8.81 -9.27 -9.74
N LEU A 39 -9.34 -10.47 -9.49
CA LEU A 39 -9.59 -10.97 -8.13
C LEU A 39 -8.29 -11.08 -7.33
N LYS A 40 -7.23 -11.61 -7.93
CA LYS A 40 -5.92 -11.73 -7.29
C LYS A 40 -5.33 -10.37 -6.92
N HIS A 41 -5.51 -9.37 -7.78
CA HIS A 41 -5.08 -8.00 -7.50
C HIS A 41 -5.84 -7.41 -6.32
N MET A 42 -7.18 -7.51 -6.32
CA MET A 42 -8.01 -7.04 -5.21
C MET A 42 -7.68 -7.75 -3.89
N GLU A 43 -7.44 -9.06 -3.92
CA GLU A 43 -7.06 -9.86 -2.76
C GLU A 43 -5.71 -9.38 -2.17
N ALA A 44 -4.73 -9.08 -3.03
CA ALA A 44 -3.45 -8.53 -2.61
C ALA A 44 -3.61 -7.14 -1.97
N ASP A 45 -4.40 -6.26 -2.57
CA ASP A 45 -4.64 -4.91 -2.06
C ASP A 45 -5.35 -4.93 -0.70
N LEU A 46 -6.35 -5.80 -0.53
CA LEU A 46 -7.04 -5.96 0.75
C LEU A 46 -6.09 -6.46 1.84
N ARG A 47 -5.24 -7.45 1.52
CA ARG A 47 -4.22 -7.94 2.46
C ARG A 47 -3.24 -6.84 2.85
N HIS A 48 -2.75 -6.04 1.89
CA HIS A 48 -1.85 -4.93 2.20
C HIS A 48 -2.51 -3.92 3.15
N ARG A 49 -3.76 -3.55 2.90
CA ARG A 49 -4.52 -2.66 3.80
C ARG A 49 -4.67 -3.25 5.20
N GLN A 50 -5.01 -4.53 5.33
CA GLN A 50 -5.16 -5.21 6.62
C GLN A 50 -3.86 -5.28 7.41
N MET A 51 -2.72 -5.45 6.73
CA MET A 51 -1.41 -5.49 7.37
C MET A 51 -0.87 -4.10 7.75
N GLY A 52 -1.65 -3.03 7.58
CA GLY A 52 -1.18 -1.67 7.85
C GLY A 52 -0.24 -1.11 6.77
N PHE A 53 0.06 -1.88 5.71
CA PHE A 53 0.68 -1.40 4.49
C PHE A 53 -0.37 -0.67 3.62
N GLY A 54 -1.03 0.35 4.19
CA GLY A 54 -1.93 1.24 3.44
C GLY A 54 -1.28 1.70 2.13
N ALA A 55 -2.09 2.07 1.13
CA ALA A 55 -1.69 2.32 -0.27
C ALA A 55 -0.19 2.57 -0.43
N LEU A 56 0.58 1.47 -0.63
CA LEU A 56 2.04 1.53 -0.72
C LEU A 56 2.37 2.67 -1.68
N ALA A 57 3.12 3.66 -1.19
CA ALA A 57 3.48 4.80 -2.01
C ALA A 57 4.01 4.25 -3.34
N PRO A 58 3.50 4.72 -4.51
CA PRO A 58 3.73 4.08 -5.81
C PRO A 58 5.21 4.02 -6.24
N ARG A 59 6.11 4.55 -5.40
CA ARG A 59 7.55 4.59 -5.58
C ARG A 59 8.23 4.30 -4.24
N LEU A 60 8.15 3.06 -3.76
CA LEU A 60 9.20 2.54 -2.88
C LEU A 60 10.46 2.41 -3.75
N GLY A 61 11.28 3.46 -3.72
CA GLY A 61 12.61 3.43 -4.33
C GLY A 61 13.44 2.37 -3.62
N VAL A 62 14.01 1.43 -4.36
CA VAL A 62 15.02 0.53 -3.83
C VAL A 62 16.25 1.39 -3.55
N VAL A 63 16.46 1.74 -2.28
CA VAL A 63 17.68 2.40 -1.82
C VAL A 63 18.66 1.30 -1.42
N SER A 64 19.63 1.02 -2.28
CA SER A 64 20.79 0.21 -1.90
C SER A 64 21.76 1.10 -1.14
N ALA A 65 21.71 1.10 0.19
CA ALA A 65 22.69 1.75 1.04
C ALA A 65 23.13 0.78 2.14
N ASP A 66 24.42 0.81 2.48
CA ASP A 66 25.01 -0.04 3.53
C ASP A 66 24.54 0.36 4.94
N VAL A 67 24.07 1.62 5.09
CA VAL A 67 23.47 2.15 6.32
C VAL A 67 22.33 3.10 5.95
N ILE A 68 21.11 2.80 6.39
CA ILE A 68 19.96 3.71 6.26
C ILE A 68 19.91 4.59 7.52
N THR A 69 20.43 5.81 7.44
CA THR A 69 20.18 6.82 8.49
C THR A 69 18.80 7.41 8.28
N LEU A 70 17.84 7.01 9.11
CA LEU A 70 16.52 7.65 9.17
C LEU A 70 16.71 9.08 9.68
N ALA A 71 16.31 10.07 8.89
CA ALA A 71 16.39 11.47 9.30
C ALA A 71 15.59 11.67 10.59
N ASP A 72 16.23 12.27 11.59
CA ASP A 72 15.66 12.56 12.90
C ASP A 72 14.43 13.47 12.71
N VAL A 73 13.24 12.92 12.90
CA VAL A 73 11.99 13.67 12.78
C VAL A 73 12.02 14.72 13.88
N LYS A 74 12.11 16.00 13.47
CA LYS A 74 12.06 17.15 14.38
C LYS A 74 10.91 16.97 15.37
N LYS A 75 11.26 16.78 16.64
CA LYS A 75 10.34 16.59 17.77
C LYS A 75 9.22 17.63 17.67
N PRO A 76 7.93 17.22 17.68
CA PRO A 76 6.83 18.18 17.64
C PRO A 76 6.99 19.11 18.83
N GLN A 77 6.97 20.42 18.55
CA GLN A 77 7.01 21.44 19.59
C GLN A 77 5.83 21.19 20.53
N ASP A 78 6.14 20.97 21.80
CA ASP A 78 5.19 20.83 22.89
C ASP A 78 4.50 22.19 23.06
N VAL A 79 3.41 22.41 22.32
CA VAL A 79 2.58 23.60 22.48
C VAL A 79 1.81 23.39 23.78
N GLY A 80 2.45 23.78 24.88
CA GLY A 80 1.90 23.70 26.23
C GLY A 80 0.49 24.29 26.25
N LEU A 81 -0.48 23.41 26.43
CA LEU A 81 -1.87 23.76 26.64
C LEU A 81 -1.95 24.54 27.97
N ARG A 82 -1.93 25.87 27.91
CA ARG A 82 -2.12 26.70 29.09
C ARG A 82 -3.54 26.49 29.59
N LEU A 83 -3.67 25.79 30.71
CA LEU A 83 -4.87 25.76 31.53
C LEU A 83 -5.15 27.21 31.96
N VAL A 84 -6.20 27.81 31.40
CA VAL A 84 -6.68 29.12 31.86
C VAL A 84 -7.31 28.88 33.23
N ASP A 85 -6.64 29.35 34.27
CA ASP A 85 -7.12 29.32 35.64
C ASP A 85 -8.36 30.23 35.72
N THR A 86 -9.54 29.63 35.80
CA THR A 86 -10.79 30.36 36.01
C THR A 86 -10.83 30.81 37.46
N ALA A 87 -10.55 32.09 37.70
CA ALA A 87 -10.72 32.69 39.01
C ALA A 87 -12.21 32.68 39.43
N PRO A 88 -12.54 32.38 40.71
CA PRO A 88 -13.91 32.45 41.20
C PRO A 88 -14.32 33.91 41.38
N VAL A 89 -15.43 34.32 40.76
CA VAL A 89 -16.01 35.65 40.97
C VAL A 89 -16.64 35.70 42.36
N ALA A 90 -16.04 36.46 43.26
CA ALA A 90 -16.63 36.80 44.55
C ALA A 90 -17.78 37.79 44.31
N LEU A 91 -19.02 37.31 44.43
CA LEU A 91 -20.20 38.17 44.55
C LEU A 91 -20.29 38.67 46.00
N ALA A 92 -19.72 39.85 46.24
CA ALA A 92 -19.96 40.63 47.44
C ALA A 92 -20.96 41.75 47.14
N GLY A 93 -22.14 41.66 47.78
CA GLY A 93 -22.94 42.78 48.31
C GLY A 93 -23.45 43.86 47.37
N THR A 94 -24.77 43.96 47.27
CA THR A 94 -25.59 45.03 47.88
C THR A 94 -27.01 44.53 48.08
#